data_AF-A0A9D5U017-F1
#
_entry.id   AF-A0A9D5U017-F1
#
_cell.length_a   1.000
_cell.length_b   1.000
_cell.length_c   1.000
_cell.angle_alpha   90.00
_cell.angle_beta   90.00
_cell.angle_gamma   90.00
#
_symmetry.space_group_name_H-M   'P 1'
#
loop_
_entity.id
_entity.type
_entity.pdbx_description
1 polymer ?
#
loop_
_entity_poly.entity_id
_entity_poly.type
_entity_poly.pdbx_seq_one_letter_code
_entity_poly.pdbx_strand_id
1 'polypeptide(L)'
;MQRHEKRQPDPVADIPKWTRRYAQSRALPAVWFMIGFIVIFISLYALSHFAGVQFRTGRYLSGTILAAGAAILALAIVIGAVALSVPRWGGRWLDRVLREKLYGAEGHVAFAPPAGSRKLLGLAAAVIFGFCNLVAVVLGIAGHIPNDYMQPVSALYVVPFLVFLYFLLHAQVHPLVLLWPLLYGLHALLIVAGAPILLPDSLDELNLLIPTAGYGLVAGLVAHLYNRHALRRLKEAARSDHA
;
A
#
# COMPACT_ATOMS: atom_id res chain seq x y z
N MET A 1 1.00 53.65 8.60
CA MET A 1 1.96 52.57 8.28
C MET A 1 2.07 51.65 9.51
N GLN A 2 1.25 50.61 9.60
CA GLN A 2 1.38 49.60 10.66
C GLN A 2 2.49 48.63 10.25
N ARG A 3 3.59 48.61 11.01
CA ARG A 3 4.62 47.57 10.88
C ARG A 3 3.95 46.22 11.18
N HIS A 4 3.93 45.32 10.21
CA HIS A 4 3.73 43.90 10.46
C HIS A 4 4.83 43.44 11.42
N GLU A 5 4.53 43.45 12.71
CA GLU A 5 5.33 42.80 13.72
C GLU A 5 5.38 41.32 13.34
N LYS A 6 6.55 40.85 12.86
CA LYS A 6 6.77 39.44 12.59
C LYS A 6 6.64 38.73 13.92
N ARG A 7 5.45 38.20 14.20
CA ARG A 7 5.17 37.32 15.34
C ARG A 7 6.27 36.27 15.37
N GLN A 8 7.15 36.32 16.37
CA GLN A 8 8.16 35.29 16.55
C GLN A 8 7.43 33.96 16.59
N PRO A 9 7.88 32.95 15.83
CA PRO A 9 7.20 31.66 15.79
C PRO A 9 7.27 31.07 17.19
N ASP A 10 6.12 31.00 17.86
CA ASP A 10 5.96 30.32 19.13
C ASP A 10 6.06 28.80 18.86
N PRO A 11 7.15 28.15 19.29
CA PRO A 11 7.36 26.72 19.02
C PRO A 11 6.30 25.86 19.70
N VAL A 12 5.78 26.31 20.84
CA VAL A 12 4.81 25.57 21.68
C VAL A 12 3.46 25.49 20.97
N ALA A 13 3.05 26.58 20.31
CA ALA A 13 1.83 26.63 19.50
C ALA A 13 1.83 25.63 18.33
N ASP A 14 3.01 25.18 17.89
CA ASP A 14 3.19 24.26 16.76
C ASP A 14 3.15 22.76 17.20
N ILE A 15 3.19 22.45 18.50
CA ILE A 15 3.18 21.07 19.04
C ILE A 15 1.96 20.26 18.57
N PRO A 16 0.70 20.76 18.64
CA PRO A 16 -0.46 19.98 18.20
C PRO A 16 -0.42 19.63 16.71
N LYS A 17 0.07 20.57 15.89
CA LYS A 17 0.21 20.41 14.44
C LYS A 17 1.25 19.36 14.10
N TRP A 18 2.43 19.40 14.72
CA TRP A 18 3.49 18.41 14.47
C TRP A 18 3.13 17.03 15.04
N THR A 19 2.44 16.98 16.17
CA THR A 19 1.87 15.73 16.72
C THR A 19 0.92 15.09 15.72
N ARG A 20 -0.04 15.84 15.16
CA ARG A 20 -0.97 15.32 14.16
C ARG A 20 -0.26 14.85 12.89
N ARG A 21 0.69 15.63 12.37
CA ARG A 21 1.48 15.27 11.17
C ARG A 21 2.28 14.01 11.38
N TYR A 22 2.93 13.88 12.54
CA TYR A 22 3.67 12.68 12.91
C TYR A 22 2.74 11.46 13.02
N ALA A 23 1.62 11.60 13.73
CA ALA A 23 0.60 10.56 13.87
C ALA A 23 0.07 10.05 12.53
N GLN A 24 -0.31 10.95 11.62
CA GLN A 24 -0.89 10.63 10.32
C GLN A 24 0.11 10.06 9.31
N SER A 25 1.41 10.28 9.52
CA SER A 25 2.48 9.85 8.60
C SER A 25 3.16 8.55 9.01
N ARG A 26 2.64 7.83 10.01
CA ARG A 26 3.17 6.52 10.43
C ARG A 26 2.98 5.46 9.34
N ALA A 27 3.91 5.45 8.39
CA ALA A 27 3.86 4.61 7.19
C ALA A 27 4.71 3.34 7.28
N LEU A 28 5.51 3.16 8.34
CA LEU A 28 6.41 2.01 8.48
C LEU A 28 5.68 0.64 8.41
N PRO A 29 4.48 0.47 9.02
CA PRO A 29 3.73 -0.77 8.85
C PRO A 29 3.32 -1.04 7.40
N ALA A 30 2.91 0.01 6.68
CA ALA A 30 2.55 -0.09 5.27
C ALA A 30 3.77 -0.42 4.40
N VAL A 31 4.94 0.17 4.68
CA VAL A 31 6.20 -0.13 3.98
C VAL A 31 6.57 -1.61 4.16
N TRP A 32 6.56 -2.12 5.39
CA TRP A 32 6.85 -3.53 5.65
C TRP A 32 5.84 -4.47 4.98
N PHE A 33 4.57 -4.10 5.02
CA PHE A 33 3.53 -4.83 4.30
C PHE A 33 3.80 -4.86 2.80
N MET A 34 4.17 -3.73 2.18
CA MET A 34 4.49 -3.66 0.75
C MET A 34 5.73 -4.47 0.39
N ILE A 35 6.79 -4.44 1.21
CA ILE A 35 7.98 -5.27 1.01
C ILE A 35 7.60 -6.75 1.05
N GLY A 36 6.85 -7.17 2.08
CA GLY A 36 6.37 -8.54 2.20
C GLY A 36 5.50 -8.96 1.01
N PHE A 37 4.60 -8.08 0.58
CA PHE A 37 3.75 -8.28 -0.60
C PHE A 37 4.60 -8.51 -1.86
N ILE A 38 5.59 -7.65 -2.13
CA ILE A 38 6.50 -7.79 -3.28
C ILE A 38 7.25 -9.13 -3.22
N VAL A 39 7.85 -9.47 -2.07
CA VAL A 39 8.61 -10.71 -1.91
C VAL A 39 7.74 -11.94 -2.15
N ILE A 40 6.52 -11.94 -1.61
CA ILE A 40 5.57 -13.03 -1.77
C ILE A 40 5.16 -13.20 -3.24
N PHE A 41 4.83 -12.11 -3.93
CA PHE A 41 4.42 -12.16 -5.33
C PHE A 41 5.57 -12.56 -6.27
N ILE A 42 6.79 -12.06 -6.03
CA ILE A 42 7.98 -12.50 -6.77
C ILE A 42 8.22 -14.01 -6.55
N SER A 43 8.07 -14.48 -5.32
CA SER A 43 8.22 -15.91 -4.99
C SER A 43 7.18 -16.77 -5.71
N LEU A 44 5.92 -16.32 -5.71
CA LEU A 44 4.83 -17.01 -6.40
C LEU A 44 5.03 -17.03 -7.93
N TYR A 45 5.46 -15.90 -8.49
CA TYR A 45 5.81 -15.80 -9.91
C TYR A 45 6.96 -16.76 -10.26
N ALA A 46 8.07 -16.71 -9.52
CA ALA A 46 9.23 -17.55 -9.78
C ALA A 46 8.87 -19.04 -9.75
N LEU A 47 8.15 -19.50 -8.72
CA LEU A 47 7.72 -20.90 -8.61
C LEU A 47 6.83 -21.31 -9.78
N SER A 48 5.87 -20.47 -10.16
CA SER A 48 4.93 -20.75 -11.25
C SER A 48 5.62 -20.74 -12.62
N HIS A 49 6.50 -19.77 -12.86
CA HIS A 49 7.27 -19.64 -14.09
C HIS A 49 8.20 -20.84 -14.28
N PHE A 50 9.00 -21.19 -13.27
CA PHE A 50 9.91 -22.33 -13.36
C PHE A 50 9.15 -23.66 -13.46
N ALA A 51 8.00 -23.81 -12.79
CA ALA A 51 7.14 -24.98 -12.99
C ALA A 51 6.73 -25.12 -14.47
N GLY A 52 6.27 -24.03 -15.09
CA GLY A 52 5.93 -24.00 -16.51
C GLY A 52 7.10 -24.37 -17.43
N VAL A 53 8.29 -23.87 -17.15
CA VAL A 53 9.52 -24.23 -17.89
C VAL A 53 9.83 -25.72 -17.78
N GLN A 54 9.73 -26.30 -16.58
CA GLN A 54 9.99 -27.73 -16.37
C GLN A 54 8.95 -28.61 -17.09
N PHE A 55 7.67 -28.23 -17.09
CA PHE A 55 6.64 -28.95 -17.83
C PHE A 55 6.88 -28.92 -19.33
N ARG A 56 7.24 -27.75 -19.90
CA ARG A 56 7.55 -27.62 -21.33
C ARG A 56 8.78 -28.41 -21.78
N THR A 57 9.74 -28.65 -20.87
CA THR A 57 10.95 -29.44 -21.14
C THR A 57 10.79 -30.93 -20.85
N GLY A 58 9.57 -31.40 -20.55
CA GLY A 58 9.27 -32.80 -20.27
C GLY A 58 9.72 -33.29 -18.90
N ARG A 59 10.17 -32.39 -18.01
CA ARG A 59 10.65 -32.72 -16.65
C ARG A 59 9.50 -32.67 -15.63
N TYR A 60 8.51 -33.52 -15.84
CA TYR A 60 7.23 -33.50 -15.11
C TYR A 60 7.38 -33.57 -13.58
N LEU A 61 8.28 -34.41 -13.03
CA LEU A 61 8.46 -34.52 -11.58
C LEU A 61 8.88 -33.17 -10.94
N SER A 62 9.89 -32.52 -11.51
CA SER A 62 10.36 -31.21 -11.03
C SER A 62 9.32 -30.11 -11.24
N GLY A 63 8.58 -30.14 -12.36
CA GLY A 63 7.47 -29.22 -12.61
C GLY A 63 6.36 -29.36 -11.56
N THR A 64 5.97 -30.59 -11.22
CA THR A 64 4.94 -30.87 -10.20
C THR A 64 5.37 -30.41 -8.81
N ILE A 65 6.64 -30.61 -8.43
CA ILE A 65 7.16 -30.13 -7.13
C ILE A 65 7.07 -28.61 -7.04
N LEU A 66 7.48 -27.88 -8.08
CA LEU A 66 7.42 -26.42 -8.11
C LEU A 66 5.97 -25.90 -8.11
N ALA A 67 5.08 -26.53 -8.88
CA ALA A 67 3.66 -26.19 -8.90
C ALA A 67 2.98 -26.44 -7.54
N ALA A 68 3.30 -27.56 -6.89
CA ALA A 68 2.84 -27.84 -5.52
C ALA A 68 3.35 -26.79 -4.53
N GLY A 69 4.62 -26.38 -4.66
CA GLY A 69 5.20 -25.29 -3.87
C GLY A 69 4.45 -23.96 -4.06
N ALA A 70 4.14 -23.59 -5.30
CA ALA A 70 3.33 -22.41 -5.61
C ALA A 70 1.93 -22.49 -4.98
N ALA A 71 1.27 -23.64 -5.07
CA ALA A 71 -0.05 -23.86 -4.50
C ALA A 71 -0.05 -23.78 -2.95
N ILE A 72 0.96 -24.37 -2.30
CA ILE A 72 1.13 -24.29 -0.84
C ILE A 72 1.37 -22.84 -0.41
N LEU A 73 2.22 -22.09 -1.13
CA LEU A 73 2.46 -20.69 -0.85
C LEU A 73 1.17 -19.86 -1.02
N ALA A 74 0.43 -20.06 -2.12
CA ALA A 74 -0.85 -19.39 -2.35
C ALA A 74 -1.85 -19.66 -1.22
N LEU A 75 -1.97 -20.92 -0.78
CA LEU A 75 -2.82 -21.30 0.34
C LEU A 75 -2.37 -20.64 1.66
N ALA A 76 -1.06 -20.59 1.94
CA ALA A 76 -0.52 -19.93 3.12
C ALA A 76 -0.82 -18.42 3.12
N ILE A 77 -0.76 -17.75 1.97
CA ILE A 77 -1.15 -16.33 1.82
C ILE A 77 -2.63 -16.15 2.19
N VAL A 78 -3.52 -16.99 1.66
CA VAL A 78 -4.97 -16.92 1.93
C VAL A 78 -5.25 -17.15 3.41
N ILE A 79 -4.67 -18.20 4.00
CA ILE A 79 -4.83 -18.51 5.43
C ILE A 79 -4.31 -17.35 6.29
N GLY A 80 -3.13 -16.82 5.96
CA GLY A 80 -2.54 -15.69 6.67
C GLY A 80 -3.42 -14.43 6.57
N ALA A 81 -3.94 -14.11 5.38
CA ALA A 81 -4.82 -12.97 5.17
C ALA A 81 -6.12 -13.10 5.98
N VAL A 82 -6.74 -14.28 5.99
CA VAL A 82 -7.94 -14.56 6.81
C VAL A 82 -7.60 -14.43 8.30
N ALA A 83 -6.53 -15.08 8.77
CA ALA A 83 -6.13 -15.06 10.17
C ALA A 83 -5.85 -13.63 10.67
N LEU A 84 -5.18 -12.81 9.87
CA LEU A 84 -4.89 -11.40 10.18
C LEU A 84 -6.13 -10.51 10.13
N SER A 85 -7.09 -10.83 9.25
CA SER A 85 -8.34 -10.06 9.10
C SER A 85 -9.34 -10.29 10.23
N VAL A 86 -9.19 -11.37 11.01
CA VAL A 86 -10.05 -11.62 12.18
C VAL A 86 -9.72 -10.60 13.30
N PRO A 87 -10.64 -9.67 13.62
CA PRO A 87 -10.33 -8.55 14.53
C PRO A 87 -9.94 -9.00 15.94
N ARG A 88 -10.56 -10.11 16.40
CA ARG A 88 -10.34 -10.63 17.75
C ARG A 88 -8.98 -11.30 17.90
N TRP A 89 -8.36 -11.79 16.83
CA TRP A 89 -7.14 -12.61 16.93
C TRP A 89 -5.99 -11.91 16.22
N GLY A 90 -5.94 -11.98 14.89
CA GLY A 90 -4.89 -11.38 14.10
C GLY A 90 -4.82 -9.86 14.24
N GLY A 91 -5.97 -9.17 14.28
CA GLY A 91 -6.00 -7.72 14.46
C GLY A 91 -5.36 -7.25 15.78
N ARG A 92 -5.67 -7.92 16.90
CA ARG A 92 -5.07 -7.61 18.21
C ARG A 92 -3.59 -7.96 18.27
N TRP A 93 -3.19 -9.07 17.67
CA TRP A 93 -1.78 -9.46 17.60
C TRP A 93 -0.98 -8.44 16.78
N LEU A 94 -1.49 -8.05 15.61
CA LEU A 94 -0.86 -7.05 14.75
C LEU A 94 -0.76 -5.70 15.46
N ASP A 95 -1.85 -5.23 16.07
CA ASP A 95 -1.86 -3.99 16.85
C ASP A 95 -0.82 -4.01 17.98
N ARG A 96 -0.70 -5.14 18.70
CA ARG A 96 0.32 -5.33 19.74
C ARG A 96 1.74 -5.23 19.16
N VAL A 97 2.03 -5.97 18.09
CA VAL A 97 3.35 -5.96 17.45
C VAL A 97 3.71 -4.55 16.95
N LEU A 98 2.77 -3.87 16.30
CA LEU A 98 2.98 -2.52 15.78
C LEU A 98 3.20 -1.51 16.91
N ARG A 99 2.42 -1.60 17.99
CA ARG A 99 2.53 -0.70 19.15
C ARG A 99 3.80 -0.94 19.94
N GLU A 100 4.09 -2.17 20.31
CA GLU A 100 5.15 -2.50 21.26
C GLU A 100 6.52 -2.54 20.57
N LYS A 101 6.61 -3.16 19.39
CA LYS A 101 7.90 -3.41 18.74
C LYS A 101 8.29 -2.32 17.75
N LEU A 102 7.34 -1.76 17.00
CA LEU A 102 7.64 -0.81 15.94
C LEU A 102 7.67 0.64 16.42
N TYR A 103 6.71 1.02 17.28
CA TYR A 103 6.53 2.40 17.75
C TYR A 103 6.59 2.56 19.27
N GLY A 104 6.97 1.52 20.03
CA GLY A 104 6.90 1.55 21.50
C GLY A 104 7.70 2.69 22.12
N ALA A 105 8.87 2.99 21.56
CA ALA A 105 9.74 4.08 22.00
C ALA A 105 9.25 5.49 21.58
N GLU A 106 8.23 5.57 20.71
CA GLU A 106 7.75 6.83 20.12
C GLU A 106 6.35 7.23 20.63
N GLY A 107 5.81 6.48 21.59
CA GLY A 107 4.53 6.75 22.22
C GLY A 107 3.32 6.25 21.42
N HIS A 108 2.17 6.24 22.10
CA HIS A 108 0.94 5.70 21.55
C HIS A 108 0.10 6.77 20.85
N VAL A 109 -0.37 6.43 19.64
CA VAL A 109 -1.31 7.23 18.86
C VAL A 109 -2.50 6.33 18.54
N ALA A 110 -3.68 6.73 19.00
CA ALA A 110 -4.94 6.11 18.62
C ALA A 110 -5.77 7.12 17.85
N PHE A 111 -6.24 6.71 16.67
CA PHE A 111 -7.33 7.41 16.01
C PHE A 111 -8.64 6.71 16.34
N ALA A 112 -9.70 7.49 16.54
CA ALA A 112 -11.03 6.94 16.62
C ALA A 112 -11.38 6.23 15.29
N PRO A 113 -11.87 4.98 15.34
CA PRO A 113 -12.29 4.28 14.13
C PRO A 113 -13.47 5.01 13.45
N PRO A 114 -13.65 4.86 12.13
CA PRO A 114 -14.82 5.41 11.46
C PRO A 114 -16.11 4.82 12.06
N ALA A 115 -17.02 5.68 12.51
CA ALA A 115 -18.28 5.28 13.11
C ALA A 115 -19.39 5.07 12.06
N GLY A 116 -20.33 4.17 12.37
CA GLY A 116 -21.62 4.02 11.68
C GLY A 116 -21.51 3.90 10.15
N SER A 117 -22.11 4.88 9.46
CA SER A 117 -22.26 4.92 7.99
C SER A 117 -20.93 4.88 7.23
N ARG A 118 -19.85 5.45 7.78
CA ARG A 118 -18.52 5.42 7.13
C ARG A 118 -17.95 4.01 7.05
N LYS A 119 -18.23 3.16 8.06
CA LYS A 119 -17.79 1.77 8.04
C LYS A 119 -18.52 0.98 6.95
N LEU A 120 -19.84 1.18 6.81
CA LEU A 120 -20.63 0.55 5.76
C LEU A 120 -20.18 1.00 4.37
N LEU A 121 -19.91 2.31 4.22
CA LEU A 121 -19.42 2.87 2.96
C LEU A 121 -18.04 2.31 2.59
N GLY A 122 -17.14 2.17 3.56
CA GLY A 122 -15.84 1.51 3.37
C GLY A 122 -15.98 0.04 2.95
N LEU A 123 -16.92 -0.69 3.56
CA LEU A 123 -17.21 -2.08 3.18
C LEU A 123 -17.76 -2.15 1.75
N ALA A 124 -18.73 -1.30 1.42
CA ALA A 124 -19.31 -1.26 0.07
C ALA A 124 -18.23 -0.95 -0.99
N ALA A 125 -17.38 0.04 -0.74
CA ALA A 125 -16.26 0.36 -1.63
C ALA A 125 -15.28 -0.80 -1.78
N ALA A 126 -14.97 -1.52 -0.70
CA ALA A 126 -14.10 -2.70 -0.74
C ALA A 126 -14.72 -3.85 -1.54
N VAL A 127 -16.02 -4.09 -1.41
CA VAL A 127 -16.76 -5.10 -2.19
C VAL A 127 -16.76 -4.75 -3.67
N ILE A 128 -17.07 -3.49 -4.01
CA ILE A 128 -17.04 -3.00 -5.40
C ILE A 128 -15.63 -3.15 -5.99
N PHE A 129 -14.61 -2.72 -5.26
CA PHE A 129 -13.22 -2.87 -5.67
C PHE A 129 -12.85 -4.35 -5.89
N GLY A 130 -13.22 -5.24 -4.96
CA GLY A 130 -13.00 -6.68 -5.10
C GLY A 130 -13.71 -7.26 -6.32
N PHE A 131 -14.95 -6.85 -6.58
CA PHE A 131 -15.70 -7.26 -7.77
C PHE A 131 -15.04 -6.78 -9.06
N CYS A 132 -14.59 -5.52 -9.13
CA CYS A 132 -13.87 -5.00 -10.30
C CYS A 132 -12.58 -5.79 -10.57
N ASN A 133 -11.81 -6.12 -9.53
CA ASN A 133 -10.62 -6.97 -9.69
C ASN A 133 -10.97 -8.36 -10.23
N LEU A 134 -12.02 -9.00 -9.70
CA LEU A 134 -12.45 -10.31 -10.17
C LEU A 134 -12.86 -10.27 -11.64
N VAL A 135 -13.67 -9.28 -12.03
CA VAL A 135 -14.10 -9.10 -13.43
C VAL A 135 -12.89 -8.84 -14.33
N ALA A 136 -11.96 -7.97 -13.95
CA ALA A 136 -10.76 -7.68 -14.72
C ALA A 136 -9.89 -8.93 -14.94
N VAL A 137 -9.71 -9.75 -13.89
CA VAL A 137 -8.97 -11.02 -14.00
C VAL A 137 -9.67 -11.99 -14.94
N VAL A 138 -10.99 -12.17 -14.82
CA VAL A 138 -11.76 -13.06 -15.71
C VAL A 138 -11.68 -12.60 -17.17
N LEU A 139 -11.84 -11.29 -17.42
CA LEU A 139 -11.74 -10.72 -18.76
C LEU A 139 -10.31 -10.82 -19.34
N GLY A 140 -9.28 -10.65 -18.50
CA GLY A 140 -7.88 -10.86 -18.88
C GLY A 140 -7.60 -12.31 -19.28
N ILE A 141 -8.04 -13.27 -18.47
CA ILE A 141 -7.90 -14.71 -18.77
C ILE A 141 -8.65 -15.09 -20.05
N ALA A 142 -9.83 -14.51 -20.28
CA ALA A 142 -10.63 -14.72 -21.49
C ALA A 142 -10.03 -14.03 -22.74
N GLY A 143 -8.95 -13.24 -22.59
CA GLY A 143 -8.31 -12.53 -23.69
C GLY A 143 -9.08 -11.29 -24.18
N HIS A 144 -10.06 -10.80 -23.41
CA HIS A 144 -10.82 -9.60 -23.76
C HIS A 144 -10.08 -8.30 -23.44
N ILE A 145 -9.08 -8.35 -22.57
CA ILE A 145 -8.21 -7.22 -22.24
C ILE A 145 -6.80 -7.59 -22.71
N PRO A 146 -6.25 -6.90 -23.72
CA PRO A 146 -4.85 -7.10 -24.11
C PRO A 146 -3.93 -6.78 -22.93
N ASN A 147 -2.81 -7.51 -22.79
CA ASN A 147 -1.88 -7.35 -21.66
C ASN A 147 -1.43 -5.89 -21.46
N ASP A 148 -1.14 -5.18 -22.56
CA ASP A 148 -0.75 -3.76 -22.55
C ASP A 148 -1.78 -2.87 -21.86
N TYR A 149 -3.07 -3.22 -21.94
CA TYR A 149 -4.18 -2.48 -21.36
C TYR A 149 -4.59 -2.95 -19.97
N MET A 150 -3.93 -3.97 -19.40
CA MET A 150 -4.24 -4.44 -18.05
C MET A 150 -4.01 -3.34 -17.00
N GLN A 151 -2.91 -2.57 -17.06
CA GLN A 151 -2.67 -1.46 -16.12
C GLN A 151 -3.65 -0.28 -16.32
N PRO A 152 -3.91 0.21 -17.55
CA PRO A 152 -4.93 1.23 -17.77
C PRO A 152 -6.31 0.83 -17.26
N VAL A 153 -6.76 -0.41 -17.53
CA VAL A 153 -8.06 -0.89 -17.07
C VAL A 153 -8.09 -0.99 -15.55
N SER A 154 -7.03 -1.49 -14.91
CA SER A 154 -6.99 -1.57 -13.45
C SER A 154 -6.97 -0.19 -12.78
N ALA A 155 -6.32 0.80 -13.39
CA ALA A 155 -6.32 2.17 -12.88
C ALA A 155 -7.74 2.77 -12.78
N LEU A 156 -8.68 2.36 -13.64
CA LEU A 156 -10.07 2.84 -13.61
C LEU A 156 -10.81 2.50 -12.30
N TYR A 157 -10.42 1.43 -11.60
CA TYR A 157 -11.02 1.07 -10.32
C TYR A 157 -10.05 1.20 -9.14
N VAL A 158 -8.74 1.03 -9.33
CA VAL A 158 -7.72 1.20 -8.28
C VAL A 158 -7.58 2.66 -7.86
N VAL A 159 -7.43 3.59 -8.82
CA VAL A 159 -7.21 5.01 -8.49
C VAL A 159 -8.41 5.60 -7.75
N PRO A 160 -9.67 5.46 -8.24
CA PRO A 160 -10.82 5.97 -7.51
C PRO A 160 -10.98 5.31 -6.13
N PHE A 161 -10.72 4.01 -6.01
CA PHE A 161 -10.79 3.32 -4.72
C PHE A 161 -9.79 3.87 -3.70
N LEU A 162 -8.52 4.05 -4.09
CA LEU A 162 -7.49 4.58 -3.19
C LEU A 162 -7.76 6.05 -2.82
N VAL A 163 -8.21 6.87 -3.77
CA VAL A 163 -8.62 8.26 -3.51
C VAL A 163 -9.82 8.30 -2.57
N PHE A 164 -10.82 7.46 -2.81
CA PHE A 164 -11.99 7.33 -1.94
C PHE A 164 -11.59 6.90 -0.52
N LEU A 165 -10.71 5.89 -0.40
CA LEU A 165 -10.21 5.41 0.89
C LEU A 165 -9.46 6.51 1.65
N TYR A 166 -8.70 7.35 0.95
CA TYR A 166 -8.08 8.54 1.56
C TYR A 166 -9.14 9.46 2.17
N PHE A 167 -10.20 9.82 1.44
CA PHE A 167 -11.24 10.69 2.00
C PHE A 167 -11.97 10.05 3.18
N LEU A 168 -12.19 8.73 3.13
CA LEU A 168 -12.79 7.98 4.22
C LEU A 168 -11.91 8.01 5.49
N LEU A 169 -10.58 7.98 5.30
CA LEU A 169 -9.58 7.89 6.36
C LEU A 169 -8.77 9.19 6.57
N HIS A 170 -9.21 10.33 6.03
CA HIS A 170 -8.40 11.57 5.96
C HIS A 170 -7.96 12.11 7.34
N ALA A 171 -8.71 11.78 8.39
CA ALA A 171 -8.36 12.13 9.76
C ALA A 171 -7.15 11.33 10.27
N GLN A 172 -6.90 10.15 9.71
CA GLN A 172 -5.92 9.16 10.18
C GLN A 172 -4.70 9.06 9.27
N VAL A 173 -4.83 9.43 8.00
CA VAL A 173 -3.79 9.22 6.98
C VAL A 173 -3.32 10.56 6.42
N HIS A 174 -2.01 10.71 6.27
CA HIS A 174 -1.42 11.91 5.69
C HIS A 174 -1.69 11.96 4.16
N PRO A 175 -1.90 13.14 3.55
CA PRO A 175 -2.12 13.27 2.10
C PRO A 175 -1.03 12.67 1.20
N LEU A 176 0.18 12.43 1.74
CA LEU A 176 1.26 11.76 1.00
C LEU A 176 0.89 10.35 0.53
N VAL A 177 -0.11 9.70 1.12
CA VAL A 177 -0.64 8.42 0.61
C VAL A 177 -1.19 8.55 -0.82
N LEU A 178 -1.67 9.74 -1.21
CA LEU A 178 -2.19 10.03 -2.55
C LEU A 178 -1.10 10.04 -3.62
N LEU A 179 0.18 10.04 -3.22
CA LEU A 179 1.29 9.84 -4.17
C LEU A 179 1.17 8.47 -4.87
N TRP A 180 0.63 7.45 -4.19
CA TRP A 180 0.44 6.13 -4.79
C TRP A 180 -0.57 6.15 -5.96
N PRO A 181 -1.86 6.53 -5.78
CA PRO A 181 -2.79 6.61 -6.89
C PRO A 181 -2.37 7.62 -7.95
N LEU A 182 -1.65 8.69 -7.59
CA LEU A 182 -1.11 9.65 -8.55
C LEU A 182 -0.08 8.98 -9.49
N LEU A 183 0.93 8.32 -8.92
CA LEU A 183 1.96 7.62 -9.70
C LEU A 183 1.36 6.51 -10.56
N TYR A 184 0.41 5.75 -9.99
CA TYR A 184 -0.27 4.67 -10.70
C TYR A 184 -1.13 5.19 -11.85
N GLY A 185 -1.90 6.27 -11.63
CA GLY A 185 -2.69 6.92 -12.67
C GLY A 185 -1.82 7.52 -13.78
N LEU A 186 -0.71 8.18 -13.44
CA LEU A 186 0.24 8.70 -14.42
C LEU A 186 0.85 7.58 -15.26
N HIS A 187 1.21 6.45 -14.64
CA HIS A 187 1.72 5.27 -15.36
C HIS A 187 0.69 4.75 -16.37
N ALA A 188 -0.57 4.60 -15.97
CA ALA A 188 -1.65 4.18 -16.86
C ALA A 188 -1.85 5.16 -18.03
N LEU A 189 -1.81 6.48 -17.77
CA LEU A 189 -1.91 7.49 -18.82
C LEU A 189 -0.73 7.44 -19.80
N LEU A 190 0.49 7.19 -19.31
CA LEU A 190 1.67 7.04 -20.15
C LEU A 190 1.56 5.82 -21.08
N ILE A 191 1.03 4.69 -20.59
CA ILE A 191 0.74 3.52 -21.43
C ILE A 191 -0.26 3.88 -22.53
N VAL A 192 -1.38 4.52 -22.18
CA VAL A 192 -2.40 4.93 -23.16
C VAL A 192 -1.83 5.93 -24.19
N ALA A 193 -0.88 6.77 -23.78
CA ALA A 193 -0.17 7.68 -24.66
C ALA A 193 0.90 7.02 -25.53
N GLY A 194 1.11 5.69 -25.41
CA GLY A 194 2.09 4.94 -26.19
C GLY A 194 3.53 5.09 -25.71
N ALA A 195 3.75 5.49 -24.46
CA ALA A 195 5.09 5.57 -23.89
C ALA A 195 5.70 4.16 -23.75
N PRO A 196 6.98 3.94 -24.13
CA PRO A 196 7.64 2.64 -24.06
C PRO A 196 8.11 2.34 -22.63
N ILE A 197 7.17 2.23 -21.69
CA ILE A 197 7.43 2.01 -20.26
C ILE A 197 7.05 0.61 -19.78
N LEU A 198 6.44 -0.20 -20.66
CA LEU A 198 6.20 -1.61 -20.41
C LEU A 198 7.52 -2.38 -20.53
N LEU A 199 7.70 -3.33 -19.64
CA LEU A 199 8.79 -4.30 -19.71
C LEU A 199 8.56 -5.28 -20.87
N PRO A 200 9.64 -5.83 -21.44
CA PRO A 200 9.55 -6.80 -22.52
C PRO A 200 8.83 -8.08 -22.08
N ASP A 201 8.35 -8.88 -23.04
CA ASP A 201 7.55 -10.10 -22.85
C ASP A 201 8.11 -11.09 -21.82
N SER A 202 9.44 -11.15 -21.64
CA SER A 202 10.09 -12.02 -20.66
C SER A 202 9.85 -11.60 -19.20
N LEU A 203 9.37 -10.38 -18.99
CA LEU A 203 9.11 -9.75 -17.71
C LEU A 203 7.70 -9.14 -17.65
N ASP A 204 6.79 -9.54 -18.54
CA ASP A 204 5.46 -8.94 -18.67
C ASP A 204 4.65 -9.05 -17.36
N GLU A 205 4.84 -10.12 -16.60
CA GLU A 205 4.16 -10.32 -15.32
C GLU A 205 4.61 -9.28 -14.25
N LEU A 206 5.79 -8.69 -14.40
CA LEU A 206 6.27 -7.60 -13.54
C LEU A 206 5.62 -6.25 -13.88
N ASN A 207 5.03 -6.11 -15.08
CA ASN A 207 4.30 -4.89 -15.47
C ASN A 207 3.08 -4.63 -14.60
N LEU A 208 2.54 -5.65 -13.90
CA LEU A 208 1.51 -5.47 -12.89
C LEU A 208 2.07 -5.24 -11.49
N LEU A 209 3.09 -6.00 -11.11
CA LEU A 209 3.64 -5.95 -9.76
C LEU A 209 4.33 -4.61 -9.46
N ILE A 210 5.16 -4.13 -10.40
CA ILE A 210 5.98 -2.93 -10.18
C ILE A 210 5.10 -1.68 -10.03
N PRO A 211 4.13 -1.40 -10.91
CA PRO A 211 3.27 -0.23 -10.74
C PRO A 211 2.36 -0.35 -9.52
N THR A 212 1.81 -1.53 -9.26
CA THR A 212 0.86 -1.73 -8.16
C THR A 212 1.56 -1.61 -6.80
N ALA A 213 2.61 -2.40 -6.56
CA ALA A 213 3.28 -2.45 -5.26
C ALA A 213 4.46 -1.49 -5.15
N GLY A 214 5.21 -1.27 -6.23
CA GLY A 214 6.37 -0.38 -6.25
C GLY A 214 6.00 1.08 -6.00
N TYR A 215 4.92 1.60 -6.62
CA TYR A 215 4.47 2.96 -6.34
C TYR A 215 3.92 3.12 -4.92
N GLY A 216 3.27 2.09 -4.37
CA GLY A 216 2.86 2.05 -2.97
C GLY A 216 4.07 2.11 -2.02
N LEU A 217 5.14 1.37 -2.35
CA LEU A 217 6.39 1.41 -1.59
C LEU A 217 7.04 2.80 -1.64
N VAL A 218 7.12 3.43 -2.82
CA VAL A 218 7.64 4.80 -2.96
C VAL A 218 6.83 5.78 -2.11
N ALA A 219 5.50 5.74 -2.20
CA ALA A 219 4.63 6.59 -1.38
C ALA A 219 4.82 6.35 0.13
N GLY A 220 4.95 5.09 0.54
CA GLY A 220 5.23 4.70 1.92
C GLY A 220 6.59 5.21 2.43
N LEU A 221 7.64 5.11 1.62
CA LEU A 221 8.98 5.61 1.95
C LEU A 221 8.98 7.13 2.08
N VAL A 222 8.35 7.85 1.14
CA VAL A 222 8.21 9.32 1.22
C VAL A 222 7.44 9.73 2.48
N ALA A 223 6.34 9.04 2.79
CA ALA A 223 5.59 9.27 4.02
C ALA A 223 6.44 8.96 5.27
N HIS A 224 7.29 7.93 5.24
CA HIS A 224 8.21 7.61 6.32
C HIS A 224 9.29 8.68 6.53
N LEU A 225 9.90 9.19 5.45
CA LEU A 225 10.86 10.29 5.54
C LEU A 225 10.22 11.54 6.15
N TYR A 226 9.00 11.86 5.70
CA TYR A 226 8.23 12.97 6.27
C TYR A 226 7.87 12.73 7.75
N ASN A 227 7.56 11.49 8.13
CA ASN A 227 7.33 11.12 9.53
C ASN A 227 8.55 11.40 10.41
N ARG A 228 9.75 11.04 9.95
CA ARG A 228 11.01 11.36 10.68
C ARG A 228 11.26 12.85 10.78
N HIS A 229 10.94 13.60 9.72
CA HIS A 229 11.00 15.06 9.77
C HIS A 229 10.03 15.65 10.79
N ALA A 230 8.75 15.21 10.78
CA ALA A 230 7.74 15.67 11.72
C ALA A 230 8.10 15.35 13.18
N LEU A 231 8.68 14.17 13.44
CA LEU A 231 9.14 13.80 14.78
C LEU A 231 10.29 14.69 15.26
N ARG A 232 11.24 15.05 14.39
CA ARG A 232 12.33 15.98 14.74
C ARG A 232 11.77 17.35 15.14
N ARG A 233 10.85 17.90 14.33
CA ARG A 233 10.18 19.18 14.61
C ARG A 233 9.40 19.15 15.92
N LEU A 234 8.70 18.05 16.20
CA LEU A 234 7.97 17.88 17.46
C LEU A 234 8.92 17.88 18.68
N LYS A 235 10.06 17.19 18.58
CA LYS A 235 11.07 17.16 19.64
C LYS A 235 11.75 18.51 19.86
N GLU A 236 12.00 19.26 18.78
CA GLU A 236 12.52 20.63 18.86
C GLU A 236 11.53 21.54 19.60
N ALA A 237 10.26 21.53 19.20
CA ALA A 237 9.20 22.33 19.82
C ALA A 237 9.00 22.01 21.31
N ALA A 238 9.04 20.73 21.69
CA ALA A 238 8.91 20.31 23.09
C ALA A 238 10.12 20.72 23.95
N ARG A 239 11.34 20.76 23.38
CA ARG A 239 12.53 21.21 24.12
C ARG A 239 12.51 22.71 24.39
N SER A 240 11.98 23.50 23.46
CA SER A 240 11.81 24.95 23.64
C SER A 240 10.67 25.33 24.58
N ASP A 241 9.73 24.42 24.89
CA ASP A 241 8.72 24.62 25.94
C ASP A 241 9.30 24.48 27.36
N HIS A 242 10.42 23.75 27.48
CA HIS A 242 11.09 23.48 28.75
C HIS A 242 12.32 24.36 29.02
N ALA A 243 12.64 25.30 28.12
CA ALA A 243 13.77 26.22 28.21
C ALA A 243 13.28 27.65 28.52
#